data_AF-A0AAQ2W2C1-F1
#
_entry.id   AF-A0AAQ2W2C1-F1
#
_cell.length_a   1.000
_cell.length_b   1.000
_cell.length_c   1.000
_cell.angle_alpha   90.00
_cell.angle_beta   90.00
_cell.angle_gamma   90.00
#
_symmetry.space_group_name_H-M   'P 1'
#
loop_
_entity.id
_entity.type
_entity.pdbx_description
1 polymer ?
#
loop_
_entity_poly.entity_id
_entity_poly.type
_entity_poly.pdbx_seq_one_letter_code
_entity_poly.pdbx_strand_id
1 'polypeptide(L)'
;MNKLMKFISVFLTSIVLIVSAIPSVSAVYASEQVSQIETNMELQPVTSLTEEQINTLANEIQSFHPDVSQQWIKEVINRQLQGDYTIPPTYSPFRAAWQGITVNQMGALLDTAIALALGGTTAGLANLIKVKGKHAAKSAIRSAISRYLGSWFVNDVALEFAMNLLSPGTYLAQLWDKNDAIPNNRRINF
;
A
#
# COMPACT_ATOMS: atom_id res chain seq x y z
N MET A 1 45.79 34.99 -8.59
CA MET A 1 44.33 35.09 -8.84
C MET A 1 44.10 36.30 -9.72
N ASN A 2 43.48 36.27 -10.90
CA ASN A 2 42.61 35.26 -11.50
C ASN A 2 42.80 35.24 -13.03
N LYS A 3 42.90 34.03 -13.58
CA LYS A 3 42.72 33.73 -14.98
C LYS A 3 41.21 33.77 -15.26
N LEU A 4 40.74 34.77 -15.99
CA LEU A 4 39.46 34.65 -16.68
C LEU A 4 39.52 35.52 -17.92
N MET A 5 39.06 34.95 -19.03
CA MET A 5 38.74 35.63 -20.28
C MET A 5 39.93 36.11 -21.11
N LYS A 6 40.40 35.21 -21.96
CA LYS A 6 40.81 35.50 -23.34
C LYS A 6 40.80 34.15 -24.04
N PHE A 7 39.91 33.98 -25.01
CA PHE A 7 40.23 33.53 -26.36
C PHE A 7 38.96 33.60 -27.20
N ILE A 8 38.78 34.80 -27.75
CA ILE A 8 37.97 35.08 -28.93
C ILE A 8 38.72 34.44 -30.11
N SER A 9 38.03 33.57 -30.84
CA SER A 9 38.43 33.03 -32.15
C SER A 9 37.13 32.89 -32.94
N VAL A 10 36.76 33.90 -33.75
CA VAL A 10 37.06 34.02 -35.19
C VAL A 10 36.34 32.92 -35.99
N PHE A 11 35.14 33.25 -36.50
CA PHE A 11 34.81 33.39 -37.93
C PHE A 11 34.86 32.07 -38.73
N LEU A 12 33.71 31.47 -39.04
CA LEU A 12 32.89 31.71 -40.24
C LEU A 12 33.48 31.01 -41.50
N THR A 13 32.88 29.89 -41.90
CA THR A 13 32.16 29.71 -43.17
C THR A 13 31.98 28.21 -43.45
N SER A 14 30.73 27.79 -43.63
CA SER A 14 30.30 27.01 -44.80
C SER A 14 28.80 26.75 -44.70
N ILE A 15 28.07 27.48 -45.54
CA ILE A 15 26.67 27.27 -45.86
C ILE A 15 26.58 25.99 -46.70
N VAL A 16 25.78 25.02 -46.25
CA VAL A 16 25.20 24.00 -47.13
C VAL A 16 23.70 23.97 -46.87
N LEU A 17 22.96 24.46 -47.86
CA LEU A 17 21.51 24.31 -48.00
C LEU A 17 21.22 22.85 -48.39
N ILE A 18 20.53 22.12 -47.52
CA ILE A 18 19.75 20.95 -47.92
C ILE A 18 18.37 21.10 -47.30
N VAL A 19 17.40 21.41 -48.16
CA VAL A 19 15.98 21.24 -47.90
C VAL A 19 15.73 19.75 -47.70
N SER A 20 15.28 19.36 -46.51
CA SER A 20 14.61 18.08 -46.32
C SER A 20 13.41 18.27 -45.39
N ALA A 21 12.31 17.68 -45.81
CA ALA A 21 10.97 17.85 -45.27
C ALA A 21 10.90 17.65 -43.75
N ILE A 22 10.02 18.41 -43.11
CA ILE A 22 9.66 18.23 -41.71
C ILE A 22 8.74 17.01 -41.60
N PRO A 23 9.12 15.90 -40.95
CA PRO A 23 8.16 15.13 -40.18
C PRO A 23 8.07 15.78 -38.80
N SER A 24 6.86 16.15 -38.41
CA SER A 24 6.55 16.56 -37.05
C SER A 24 7.04 15.49 -36.07
N VAL A 25 8.05 15.81 -35.27
CA VAL A 25 8.50 14.96 -34.17
C VAL A 25 7.44 15.05 -33.07
N SER A 26 6.56 14.05 -33.00
CA SER A 26 5.84 13.76 -31.78
C SER A 26 6.87 13.38 -30.73
N ALA A 27 6.89 14.11 -29.61
CA ALA A 27 7.72 13.77 -28.47
C ALA A 27 7.45 12.32 -28.06
N VAL A 28 8.43 11.44 -28.30
CA VAL A 28 8.44 10.08 -27.77
C VAL A 28 8.76 10.21 -26.29
N TYR A 29 7.71 10.23 -25.48
CA TYR A 29 7.84 9.87 -24.08
C TYR A 29 8.20 8.39 -24.05
N ALA A 30 9.41 8.07 -23.61
CA ALA A 30 9.76 6.72 -23.23
C ALA A 30 8.89 6.34 -22.03
N SER A 31 7.73 5.72 -22.28
CA SER A 31 7.10 4.91 -21.26
C SER A 31 7.90 3.62 -21.20
N GLU A 32 8.67 3.44 -20.12
CA GLU A 32 9.21 2.14 -19.78
C GLU A 32 8.03 1.17 -19.66
N GLN A 33 7.85 0.34 -20.68
CA GLN A 33 6.89 -0.73 -20.67
C GLN A 33 7.46 -1.84 -19.78
N VAL A 34 7.32 -1.67 -18.45
CA VAL A 34 7.37 -2.81 -17.54
C VAL A 34 6.17 -3.67 -17.92
N SER A 35 6.43 -4.79 -18.59
CA SER A 35 5.42 -5.81 -18.85
C SER A 35 4.88 -6.34 -17.52
N GLN A 36 3.82 -5.70 -17.02
CA GLN A 36 2.95 -6.28 -16.03
C GLN A 36 2.18 -7.36 -16.77
N ILE A 37 2.51 -8.61 -16.46
CA ILE A 37 1.63 -9.73 -16.74
C ILE A 37 0.39 -9.51 -15.85
N GLU A 38 -0.58 -8.77 -16.35
CA GLU A 38 -1.95 -8.71 -15.81
C GLU A 38 -2.58 -10.07 -16.05
N THR A 39 -2.34 -10.99 -15.11
CA THR A 39 -3.24 -12.11 -14.92
C THR A 39 -4.47 -11.53 -14.24
N ASN A 40 -5.44 -11.10 -15.04
CA ASN A 40 -6.78 -10.71 -14.58
C ASN A 40 -7.44 -11.91 -13.89
N MET A 41 -7.18 -12.05 -12.59
CA MET A 41 -8.07 -12.73 -11.66
C MET A 41 -8.65 -11.62 -10.80
N GLU A 42 -9.74 -11.04 -11.29
CA GLU A 42 -10.43 -9.92 -10.66
C GLU A 42 -10.86 -10.36 -9.25
N LEU A 43 -10.11 -9.91 -8.23
CA LEU A 43 -10.54 -9.98 -6.85
C LEU A 43 -11.74 -9.04 -6.75
N GLN A 44 -12.95 -9.56 -6.95
CA GLN A 44 -14.18 -8.80 -6.74
C GLN A 44 -14.25 -8.50 -5.23
N PRO A 45 -14.01 -7.24 -4.79
CA PRO A 45 -14.06 -6.91 -3.38
C PRO A 45 -15.48 -7.14 -2.87
N VAL A 46 -15.62 -7.69 -1.66
CA VAL A 46 -16.93 -7.81 -1.04
C VAL A 46 -17.46 -6.40 -0.78
N THR A 47 -18.60 -6.06 -1.38
CA THR A 47 -19.22 -4.72 -1.26
C THR A 47 -20.27 -4.66 -0.15
N SER A 48 -20.66 -5.82 0.40
CA SER A 48 -21.60 -5.90 1.51
C SER A 48 -21.42 -7.19 2.30
N LEU A 49 -21.62 -7.09 3.62
CA LEU A 49 -21.60 -8.19 4.57
C LEU A 49 -22.88 -8.14 5.41
N THR A 50 -23.35 -9.29 5.88
CA THR A 50 -24.37 -9.32 6.92
C THR A 50 -23.80 -8.84 8.25
N GLU A 51 -24.65 -8.41 9.18
CA GLU A 51 -24.20 -7.99 10.52
C GLU A 51 -23.46 -9.13 11.25
N GLU A 52 -23.91 -10.38 11.08
CA GLU A 52 -23.26 -11.56 11.62
C GLU A 52 -21.86 -11.78 11.05
N GLN A 53 -21.68 -11.58 9.73
CA GLN A 53 -20.37 -11.65 9.08
C GLN A 53 -19.44 -10.53 9.55
N ILE A 54 -19.95 -9.30 9.70
CA ILE A 54 -19.19 -8.17 10.25
C ILE A 54 -18.74 -8.49 11.68
N ASN A 55 -19.65 -9.01 12.51
CA ASN A 55 -19.34 -9.38 13.90
C ASN A 55 -18.30 -10.50 13.97
N THR A 56 -18.42 -11.51 13.12
CA THR A 56 -17.49 -12.64 13.05
C THR A 56 -16.10 -12.18 12.65
N LEU A 57 -16.00 -11.43 11.55
CA LEU A 57 -14.73 -10.86 11.10
C LEU A 57 -14.13 -9.93 12.17
N ALA A 58 -14.94 -9.06 12.78
CA ALA A 58 -14.44 -8.16 13.82
C ALA A 58 -13.89 -8.90 15.04
N ASN A 59 -14.52 -9.99 15.46
CA ASN A 59 -14.03 -10.85 16.55
C ASN A 59 -12.70 -11.51 16.20
N GLU A 60 -12.58 -12.00 14.96
CA GLU A 60 -11.37 -12.63 14.48
C GLU A 60 -10.21 -11.62 14.46
N ILE A 61 -10.40 -10.46 13.85
CA ILE A 61 -9.39 -9.39 13.82
C ILE A 61 -9.03 -8.95 15.24
N GLN A 62 -10.02 -8.78 16.14
CA GLN A 62 -9.75 -8.41 17.52
C GLN A 62 -8.92 -9.46 18.27
N SER A 63 -9.05 -10.75 17.93
CA SER A 63 -8.23 -11.82 18.54
C SER A 63 -6.73 -11.64 18.25
N PHE A 64 -6.39 -11.01 17.13
CA PHE A 64 -5.00 -10.65 16.79
C PHE A 64 -4.59 -9.28 17.35
N HIS A 65 -5.56 -8.39 17.60
CA HIS A 65 -5.36 -7.00 18.03
C HIS A 65 -6.17 -6.68 19.30
N PRO A 66 -5.85 -7.28 20.46
CA PRO A 66 -6.70 -7.25 21.65
C PRO A 66 -6.86 -5.86 22.29
N ASP A 67 -5.95 -4.92 22.00
CA ASP A 67 -6.00 -3.53 22.44
C ASP A 67 -6.83 -2.63 21.51
N VAL A 68 -7.27 -3.14 20.36
CA VAL A 68 -8.14 -2.43 19.43
C VAL A 68 -9.59 -2.81 19.75
N SER A 69 -10.45 -1.81 19.91
CA SER A 69 -11.85 -2.08 20.26
C SER A 69 -12.58 -2.71 19.08
N GLN A 70 -13.44 -3.68 19.38
CA GLN A 70 -14.28 -4.35 18.38
C GLN A 70 -15.12 -3.34 17.58
N GLN A 71 -15.64 -2.30 18.24
CA GLN A 71 -16.42 -1.26 17.58
C GLN A 71 -15.59 -0.48 16.56
N TRP A 72 -14.32 -0.18 16.88
CA TRP A 72 -13.42 0.47 15.93
C TRP A 72 -13.12 -0.44 14.74
N ILE A 73 -12.95 -1.75 14.95
CA ILE A 73 -12.77 -2.72 13.87
C ILE A 73 -14.02 -2.82 12.98
N LYS A 74 -15.23 -2.82 13.56
CA LYS A 74 -16.48 -2.81 12.78
C LYS A 74 -16.60 -1.55 11.92
N GLU A 75 -16.20 -0.40 12.44
CA GLU A 75 -16.13 0.85 11.69
C GLU A 75 -15.12 0.73 10.53
N VAL A 76 -13.95 0.14 10.76
CA VAL A 76 -12.97 -0.15 9.69
C VAL A 76 -13.59 -1.04 8.60
N ILE A 77 -14.24 -2.14 8.97
CA ILE A 77 -14.89 -3.05 8.02
C ILE A 77 -15.90 -2.27 7.16
N ASN A 78 -16.80 -1.52 7.80
CA ASN A 78 -17.82 -0.75 7.10
C ASN A 78 -17.23 0.28 6.12
N ARG A 79 -16.17 0.98 6.51
CA ARG A 79 -15.45 1.91 5.62
C ARG A 79 -14.84 1.18 4.43
N GLN A 80 -14.11 0.09 4.67
CA GLN A 80 -13.44 -0.65 3.60
C GLN A 80 -14.44 -1.27 2.60
N LEU A 81 -15.59 -1.76 3.06
CA LEU A 81 -16.68 -2.23 2.20
C LEU A 81 -17.23 -1.13 1.27
N GLN A 82 -17.16 0.13 1.71
CA GLN A 82 -17.55 1.31 0.93
C GLN A 82 -16.41 1.87 0.08
N GLY A 83 -15.22 1.25 0.11
CA GLY A 83 -14.02 1.77 -0.55
C GLY A 83 -13.39 2.97 0.16
N ASP A 84 -13.82 3.29 1.38
CA ASP A 84 -13.21 4.28 2.26
C ASP A 84 -12.04 3.63 3.03
N TYR A 85 -10.82 4.05 2.72
CA TYR A 85 -9.60 3.60 3.41
C TYR A 85 -9.04 4.68 4.36
N THR A 86 -9.87 5.63 4.77
CA THR A 86 -9.49 6.56 5.84
C THR A 86 -9.47 5.85 7.19
N ILE A 87 -8.53 6.27 8.05
CA ILE A 87 -8.37 5.72 9.39
C ILE A 87 -9.47 6.29 10.30
N PRO A 88 -10.27 5.44 10.99
CA PRO A 88 -11.28 5.95 11.90
C PRO A 88 -10.66 6.75 13.05
N PRO A 89 -11.24 7.90 13.43
CA PRO A 89 -10.71 8.74 14.49
C PRO A 89 -10.72 7.97 15.81
N THR A 90 -9.58 8.00 16.51
CA THR A 90 -9.49 7.50 17.88
C THR A 90 -9.43 8.69 18.81
N TYR A 91 -10.50 8.93 19.57
CA TYR A 91 -10.45 9.96 20.62
C TYR A 91 -9.46 9.52 21.70
N SER A 92 -8.40 10.29 21.87
CA SER A 92 -7.53 10.18 23.03
C SER A 92 -7.12 11.59 23.43
N PRO A 93 -7.51 12.05 24.63
CA PRO A 93 -7.23 13.41 25.08
C PRO A 93 -5.71 13.66 25.29
N PHE A 94 -4.90 12.60 25.29
CA PHE A 94 -3.45 12.65 25.47
C PHE A 94 -2.66 12.40 24.18
N ARG A 95 -3.34 12.28 23.03
CA ARG A 95 -2.68 12.09 21.73
C ARG A 95 -2.52 13.42 21.02
N ALA A 96 -1.29 13.76 20.68
CA ALA A 96 -1.05 14.83 19.73
C ALA A 96 -1.37 14.35 18.30
N ALA A 97 -1.93 15.22 17.47
CA ALA A 97 -2.36 14.87 16.11
C ALA A 97 -1.23 14.29 15.23
N TRP A 98 0.03 14.64 15.52
CA TRP A 98 1.21 14.14 14.81
C TRP A 98 1.60 12.70 15.15
N GLN A 99 1.09 12.13 16.25
CA GLN A 99 1.56 10.83 16.76
C GLN A 99 1.05 9.62 15.97
N GLY A 100 0.32 9.82 14.87
CA GLY A 100 -0.15 8.72 14.03
C GLY A 100 -0.98 7.66 14.77
N ILE A 101 -1.24 6.53 14.13
CA ILE A 101 -1.95 5.39 14.74
C ILE A 101 -1.00 4.39 15.39
N THR A 102 -1.50 3.55 16.29
CA THR A 102 -0.65 2.50 16.86
C THR A 102 -0.36 1.43 15.81
N VAL A 103 0.74 0.69 15.99
CA VAL A 103 1.08 -0.47 15.14
C VAL A 103 -0.06 -1.51 15.14
N ASN A 104 -0.73 -1.74 16.27
CA ASN A 104 -1.87 -2.66 16.33
C ASN A 104 -3.09 -2.15 15.56
N GLN A 105 -3.39 -0.84 15.63
CA GLN A 105 -4.45 -0.25 14.80
C GLN A 105 -4.14 -0.38 13.30
N MET A 106 -2.89 -0.16 12.90
CA MET A 106 -2.48 -0.37 11.50
C MET A 106 -2.53 -1.84 11.10
N GLY A 107 -2.10 -2.73 11.98
CA GLY A 107 -2.18 -4.17 11.76
C GLY A 107 -3.62 -4.62 11.54
N ALA A 108 -4.55 -4.13 12.36
CA ALA A 108 -5.98 -4.41 12.22
C ALA A 108 -6.56 -3.87 10.89
N LEU A 109 -6.17 -2.66 10.47
CA LEU A 109 -6.56 -2.09 9.16
C LEU A 109 -6.11 -2.99 8.01
N LEU A 110 -4.85 -3.38 8.03
CA LEU A 110 -4.25 -4.22 6.99
C LEU A 110 -4.85 -5.63 6.98
N ASP A 111 -5.00 -6.28 8.14
CA ASP A 111 -5.62 -7.61 8.21
C ASP A 111 -7.06 -7.59 7.71
N THR A 112 -7.83 -6.54 8.07
CA THR A 112 -9.20 -6.38 7.57
C THR A 112 -9.21 -6.22 6.05
N ALA A 113 -8.32 -5.39 5.50
CA ALA A 113 -8.26 -5.15 4.06
C ALA A 113 -7.85 -6.42 3.30
N ILE A 114 -6.89 -7.18 3.84
CA ILE A 114 -6.47 -8.46 3.25
C ILE A 114 -7.61 -9.47 3.33
N ALA A 115 -8.30 -9.58 4.48
CA ALA A 115 -9.44 -10.48 4.63
C ALA A 115 -10.53 -10.17 3.61
N LEU A 116 -10.96 -8.91 3.50
CA LEU A 116 -11.99 -8.48 2.56
C LEU A 116 -11.57 -8.68 1.09
N ALA A 117 -10.31 -8.37 0.75
CA ALA A 117 -9.76 -8.59 -0.59
C ALA A 117 -9.71 -10.09 -0.96
N LEU A 118 -9.55 -10.97 0.02
CA LEU A 118 -9.61 -12.42 -0.15
C LEU A 118 -11.05 -12.98 -0.08
N GLY A 119 -12.07 -12.12 0.02
CA GLY A 119 -13.47 -12.55 0.15
C GLY A 119 -13.79 -13.19 1.50
N GLY A 120 -13.00 -12.87 2.52
CA GLY A 120 -13.08 -13.39 3.87
C GLY A 120 -14.16 -12.74 4.70
N THR A 121 -15.11 -13.55 5.18
CA THR A 121 -16.21 -13.08 6.03
C THR A 121 -16.37 -13.91 7.30
N THR A 122 -15.88 -15.16 7.30
CA THR A 122 -16.13 -16.16 8.35
C THR A 122 -15.00 -17.17 8.54
N ALA A 123 -14.04 -17.23 7.62
CA ALA A 123 -12.92 -18.16 7.69
C ALA A 123 -11.65 -17.42 8.11
N GLY A 124 -10.90 -18.04 9.03
CA GLY A 124 -9.64 -17.51 9.53
C GLY A 124 -8.72 -16.97 8.43
N LEU A 125 -8.08 -15.82 8.62
CA LEU A 125 -7.22 -15.15 7.62
C LEU A 125 -6.15 -16.08 7.05
N ALA A 126 -5.50 -16.87 7.89
CA ALA A 126 -4.53 -17.89 7.45
C ALA A 126 -5.18 -19.00 6.58
N ASN A 127 -6.40 -19.41 6.90
CA ASN A 127 -7.13 -20.38 6.09
C ASN A 127 -7.56 -19.77 4.76
N LEU A 128 -7.98 -18.51 4.73
CA LEU A 128 -8.30 -17.79 3.50
C LEU A 128 -7.09 -17.72 2.58
N ILE A 129 -5.92 -17.35 3.10
CA ILE A 129 -4.67 -17.32 2.35
C ILE A 129 -4.35 -18.72 1.78
N LYS A 130 -4.52 -19.76 2.59
CA LYS A 130 -4.31 -21.15 2.16
C LYS A 130 -5.26 -21.57 1.04
N VAL A 131 -6.56 -21.25 1.16
CA VAL A 131 -7.59 -21.65 0.19
C VAL A 131 -7.51 -20.85 -1.10
N LYS A 132 -7.29 -19.54 -1.03
CA LYS A 132 -7.18 -18.66 -2.21
C LYS A 132 -5.85 -18.81 -2.95
N GLY A 133 -4.82 -19.28 -2.25
CA GLY A 133 -3.50 -19.54 -2.81
C GLY A 133 -2.58 -18.32 -2.84
N LYS A 134 -1.29 -18.61 -3.05
CA LYS A 134 -0.17 -17.65 -2.92
C LYS A 134 -0.35 -16.39 -3.76
N HIS A 135 -0.82 -16.52 -5.00
CA HIS A 135 -0.94 -15.38 -5.91
C HIS A 135 -2.02 -14.39 -5.43
N ALA A 136 -3.20 -14.89 -5.07
CA ALA A 136 -4.29 -14.07 -4.58
C ALA A 136 -3.92 -13.40 -3.24
N ALA A 137 -3.30 -14.14 -2.32
CA ALA A 137 -2.81 -13.62 -1.05
C ALA A 137 -1.79 -12.48 -1.23
N LYS A 138 -0.82 -12.66 -2.14
CA LYS A 138 0.16 -11.63 -2.45
C LYS A 138 -0.47 -10.38 -3.06
N SER A 139 -1.46 -10.57 -3.94
CA SER A 139 -2.23 -9.47 -4.54
C SER A 139 -3.04 -8.70 -3.49
N ALA A 140 -3.76 -9.41 -2.61
CA ALA A 140 -4.52 -8.83 -1.51
C ALA A 140 -3.62 -8.03 -0.56
N ILE A 141 -2.46 -8.57 -0.17
CA ILE A 141 -1.49 -7.87 0.67
C ILE A 141 -0.96 -6.60 -0.01
N ARG A 142 -0.54 -6.69 -1.28
CA ARG A 142 -0.07 -5.51 -2.02
C ARG A 142 -1.16 -4.45 -2.16
N SER A 143 -2.40 -4.87 -2.36
CA SER A 143 -3.55 -3.95 -2.41
C SER A 143 -3.78 -3.27 -1.05
N ALA A 144 -3.74 -4.02 0.05
CA ALA A 144 -3.87 -3.44 1.39
C ALA A 144 -2.76 -2.43 1.69
N ILE A 145 -1.51 -2.75 1.33
CA ILE A 145 -0.36 -1.85 1.46
C ILE A 145 -0.58 -0.58 0.63
N SER A 146 -0.97 -0.69 -0.64
CA SER A 146 -1.11 0.49 -1.50
C SER A 146 -2.22 1.44 -1.04
N ARG A 147 -3.28 0.90 -0.40
CA ARG A 147 -4.39 1.70 0.14
C ARG A 147 -4.02 2.51 1.37
N TYR A 148 -3.16 1.99 2.25
CA TYR A 148 -2.84 2.62 3.55
C TYR A 148 -1.45 3.24 3.63
N LEU A 149 -0.48 2.64 2.95
CA LEU A 149 0.94 2.99 3.01
C LEU A 149 1.43 3.59 1.68
N GLY A 150 0.54 3.76 0.71
CA GLY A 150 0.80 4.41 -0.57
C GLY A 150 1.92 3.73 -1.34
N SER A 151 2.97 4.49 -1.65
CA SER A 151 4.12 4.05 -2.45
C SER A 151 5.14 3.18 -1.69
N TRP A 152 4.78 2.67 -0.50
CA TRP A 152 5.69 1.80 0.23
C TRP A 152 6.00 0.52 -0.54
N PHE A 153 7.28 0.23 -0.69
CA PHE A 153 7.72 -1.00 -1.30
C PHE A 153 8.05 -2.05 -0.23
N VAL A 154 7.34 -3.18 -0.28
CA VAL A 154 7.66 -4.38 0.49
C VAL A 154 8.25 -5.43 -0.46
N ASN A 155 9.44 -5.92 -0.14
CA ASN A 155 10.09 -6.94 -0.95
C ASN A 155 9.32 -8.27 -0.91
N ASP A 156 9.55 -9.11 -1.92
CA ASP A 156 8.80 -10.37 -2.07
C ASP A 156 9.04 -11.37 -0.93
N VAL A 157 10.22 -11.35 -0.30
CA VAL A 157 10.53 -12.22 0.84
C VAL A 157 9.67 -11.85 2.05
N ALA A 158 9.52 -10.56 2.34
CA ALA A 158 8.68 -10.06 3.41
C ALA A 158 7.19 -10.34 3.13
N LEU A 159 6.76 -10.23 1.87
CA LEU A 159 5.39 -10.61 1.48
C LEU A 159 5.15 -12.11 1.67
N GLU A 160 6.11 -12.95 1.28
CA GLU A 160 6.02 -14.41 1.46
C GLU A 160 6.02 -14.82 2.92
N PHE A 161 6.82 -14.15 3.75
CA PHE A 161 6.76 -14.34 5.19
C PHE A 161 5.40 -13.95 5.75
N ALA A 162 4.90 -12.76 5.40
CA ALA A 162 3.61 -12.25 5.87
C ALA A 162 2.45 -13.21 5.55
N MET A 163 2.41 -13.79 4.35
CA MET A 163 1.38 -14.75 3.93
C MET A 163 1.33 -16.01 4.80
N ASN A 164 2.43 -16.40 5.43
CA ASN A 164 2.48 -17.59 6.27
C ASN A 164 2.12 -17.31 7.74
N LEU A 165 1.79 -16.05 8.08
CA LEU A 165 1.39 -15.65 9.42
C LEU A 165 -0.13 -15.67 9.59
N LEU A 166 -0.55 -15.80 10.84
CA LEU A 166 -1.96 -15.66 11.23
C LEU A 166 -2.48 -14.23 11.04
N SER A 167 -1.59 -13.24 11.22
CA SER A 167 -1.86 -11.80 11.04
C SER A 167 -0.74 -11.18 10.18
N PRO A 168 -0.86 -11.25 8.85
CA PRO A 168 0.06 -10.60 7.92
C PRO A 168 0.13 -9.08 8.16
N GLY A 169 -0.98 -8.44 8.50
CA GLY A 169 -1.11 -7.01 8.78
C GLY A 169 -0.26 -6.56 9.95
N THR A 170 -0.23 -7.34 11.06
CA THR A 170 0.67 -7.04 12.19
C THR A 170 2.12 -6.97 11.76
N TYR A 171 2.58 -7.95 10.99
CA TYR A 171 3.96 -7.99 10.52
C TYR A 171 4.29 -6.80 9.62
N LEU A 172 3.38 -6.46 8.71
CA LEU A 172 3.56 -5.31 7.82
C LEU A 172 3.59 -3.98 8.59
N ALA A 173 2.72 -3.81 9.58
CA ALA A 173 2.71 -2.62 10.44
C ALA A 173 4.00 -2.51 11.27
N GLN A 174 4.51 -3.60 11.81
CA GLN A 174 5.81 -3.63 12.52
C GLN A 174 6.98 -3.35 11.59
N LEU A 175 6.92 -3.86 10.36
CA LEU A 175 7.94 -3.59 9.36
C LEU A 175 7.91 -2.12 8.92
N TRP A 176 6.72 -1.50 8.85
CA TRP A 176 6.59 -0.06 8.62
C TRP A 176 7.16 0.77 9.77
N ASP A 177 6.75 0.52 11.02
CA ASP A 177 7.28 1.22 12.22
C ASP A 177 8.81 1.13 12.32
N LYS A 178 9.44 0.07 11.81
CA LYS A 178 10.90 -0.02 11.75
C LYS A 178 11.57 0.92 10.74
N ASN A 179 10.82 1.40 9.76
CA ASN A 179 11.32 2.14 8.60
C ASN A 179 10.67 3.52 8.42
N ASP A 180 9.80 3.94 9.33
CA ASP A 180 9.11 5.22 9.25
C ASP A 180 9.95 6.39 9.85
N ALA A 181 9.37 7.59 9.91
CA ALA A 181 10.07 8.80 10.35
C ALA A 181 10.56 8.74 11.81
N ILE A 182 9.91 7.96 12.68
CA ILE A 182 10.30 7.78 14.09
C ILE A 182 10.33 6.29 14.41
N PRO A 183 11.42 5.60 14.06
CA PRO A 183 11.44 4.15 14.09
C PRO A 183 11.23 3.54 15.48
N ASN A 184 10.51 2.42 15.51
CA ASN A 184 10.30 1.56 16.69
C ASN A 184 9.60 2.26 17.86
N ASN A 185 8.77 3.26 17.59
CA ASN A 185 7.98 3.92 18.62
C ASN A 185 6.60 3.27 18.83
N ARG A 186 6.33 2.16 18.13
CA ARG A 186 5.07 1.39 18.15
C ARG A 186 3.89 2.20 17.60
N ARG A 187 4.19 3.20 16.78
CA ARG A 187 3.23 4.04 16.08
C ARG A 187 3.65 4.16 14.63
N ILE A 188 2.66 4.32 13.77
CA ILE A 188 2.88 4.57 12.35
C ILE A 188 2.93 6.07 12.16
N ASN A 189 4.12 6.56 11.85
CA ASN A 189 4.40 7.94 11.53
C ASN A 189 4.43 8.08 10.01
N PHE A 190 3.64 9.00 9.46
CA PHE A 190 3.51 9.22 8.00
C PHE A 190 4.48 10.30 7.52
#